data_AF-A0A9E3L6L2-F1
#
_entry.id   AF-A0A9E3L6L2-F1
#
_cell.length_a   1.000
_cell.length_b   1.000
_cell.length_c   1.000
_cell.angle_alpha   90.00
_cell.angle_beta   90.00
_cell.angle_gamma   90.00
#
_symmetry.space_group_name_H-M   'P 1'
#
loop_
_entity.id
_entity.type
_entity.pdbx_description
1 polymer ?
#
loop_
_entity_poly.entity_id
_entity_poly.type
_entity_poly.pdbx_seq_one_letter_code
_entity_poly.pdbx_strand_id
1 'polypeptide(L)'
;MISRDFVVARDALEQCKTIETELPDADALPSEALLVKVERFAFTTNNITYAVAGDELKYWQLFPAPKGFGNIPVWGFGEVIASRHPGVAAGERLFGYFPMATHLFIEATDVSKRALRDGAAHRQVAASVYNTYARVGHDAAFAGRRGDHQALLRPLFMLSFMVDDHLAENDFFGAQTAILSSASSKTAFGLAHL
;
A
#
# COMPACT_ATOMS: atom_id res chain seq x y z
N MET A 1 18.18 -13.88 2.86
CA MET A 1 16.88 -14.10 3.58
C MET A 1 15.81 -14.55 2.58
N ILE A 2 14.74 -15.26 2.99
CA ILE A 2 13.64 -15.66 2.09
C ILE A 2 12.38 -14.82 2.36
N SER A 3 11.84 -14.17 1.32
CA SER A 3 10.47 -13.63 1.35
C SER A 3 9.48 -14.66 0.83
N ARG A 4 8.33 -14.75 1.51
CA ARG A 4 7.15 -15.47 1.04
C ARG A 4 6.11 -14.48 0.55
N ASP A 5 5.65 -14.69 -0.68
CA ASP A 5 4.75 -13.77 -1.36
C ASP A 5 3.50 -14.53 -1.78
N PHE A 6 2.33 -14.05 -1.37
CA PHE A 6 1.04 -14.56 -1.84
C PHE A 6 0.71 -13.90 -3.17
N VAL A 7 0.61 -14.73 -4.22
CA VAL A 7 0.33 -14.27 -5.58
C VAL A 7 -0.89 -14.97 -6.15
N VAL A 8 -1.64 -14.27 -6.98
CA VAL A 8 -2.85 -14.75 -7.66
C VAL A 8 -2.63 -14.74 -9.18
N ALA A 9 -3.25 -15.68 -9.91
CA ALA A 9 -3.29 -15.61 -11.36
C ALA A 9 -4.15 -14.40 -11.78
N ARG A 10 -3.66 -13.58 -12.73
CA ARG A 10 -4.32 -12.30 -13.08
C ARG A 10 -5.66 -12.49 -13.79
N ASP A 11 -5.84 -13.62 -14.45
CA ASP A 11 -7.03 -14.02 -15.21
C ASP A 11 -7.97 -14.99 -14.44
N ALA A 12 -7.54 -15.47 -13.27
CA ALA A 12 -8.27 -16.43 -12.44
C ALA A 12 -7.90 -16.24 -10.97
N LEU A 13 -8.47 -15.21 -10.32
CA LEU A 13 -8.04 -14.76 -8.97
C LEU A 13 -8.19 -15.82 -7.87
N GLU A 14 -9.05 -16.81 -8.07
CA GLU A 14 -9.20 -17.98 -7.19
C GLU A 14 -7.99 -18.92 -7.24
N GLN A 15 -7.19 -18.86 -8.31
CA GLN A 15 -5.94 -19.59 -8.45
C GLN A 15 -4.81 -18.78 -7.80
N CYS A 16 -4.39 -19.23 -6.61
CA CYS A 16 -3.35 -18.57 -5.84
C CYS A 16 -2.25 -19.55 -5.42
N LYS A 17 -1.08 -18.98 -5.12
CA LYS A 17 0.05 -19.73 -4.56
C LYS A 17 0.91 -18.82 -3.69
N THR A 18 1.69 -19.44 -2.81
CA THR A 18 2.82 -18.76 -2.17
C THR A 18 4.07 -19.05 -2.98
N ILE A 19 4.85 -18.02 -3.30
CA ILE A 19 6.18 -18.16 -3.88
C ILE A 19 7.24 -17.71 -2.89
N GLU A 20 8.45 -18.25 -3.04
CA GLU A 20 9.60 -17.84 -2.26
C GLU A 20 10.56 -17.05 -3.15
N THR A 21 11.02 -15.90 -2.66
CA THR A 21 12.01 -15.05 -3.33
C THR A 21 13.19 -14.84 -2.40
N GLU A 22 14.39 -15.09 -2.90
CA GLU A 22 15.61 -14.75 -2.17
C GLU A 22 15.80 -13.24 -2.15
N LEU A 23 15.93 -12.70 -0.94
CA LEU A 23 16.25 -11.30 -0.71
C LEU A 23 17.71 -11.18 -0.26
N PRO A 24 18.38 -10.06 -0.62
CA PRO A 24 19.71 -9.75 -0.11
C PRO A 24 19.70 -9.79 1.42
N ASP A 25 20.78 -10.33 1.99
CA ASP A 25 21.00 -10.19 3.42
C ASP A 25 21.28 -8.72 3.79
N ALA A 26 21.13 -8.38 5.07
CA ALA A 26 21.25 -7.02 5.57
C ALA A 26 22.55 -6.32 5.12
N ASP A 27 23.67 -7.05 5.13
CA ASP A 27 24.99 -6.53 4.76
C ASP A 27 25.17 -6.36 3.25
N ALA A 28 24.34 -7.02 2.44
CA ALA A 28 24.37 -7.01 0.99
C ALA A 28 23.29 -6.09 0.37
N LEU A 29 22.52 -5.37 1.19
CA LEU A 29 21.55 -4.39 0.69
C LEU A 29 22.26 -3.36 -0.20
N PRO A 30 21.65 -2.86 -1.28
CA PRO A 30 22.12 -1.68 -2.00
C PRO A 30 22.24 -0.43 -1.12
N SER A 31 22.99 0.55 -1.58
CA SER A 31 23.08 1.85 -0.90
C SER A 31 21.71 2.47 -0.72
N GLU A 32 21.46 3.11 0.42
CA GLU A 32 20.22 3.82 0.72
C GLU A 32 18.95 2.94 0.74
N ALA A 33 19.12 1.61 0.70
CA ALA A 33 18.00 0.69 0.71
C ALA A 33 17.61 0.22 2.12
N LEU A 34 16.36 -0.20 2.23
CA LEU A 34 15.75 -0.76 3.43
C LEU A 34 15.24 -2.17 3.14
N LEU A 35 15.41 -3.07 4.10
CA LEU A 35 14.66 -4.30 4.18
C LEU A 35 13.56 -4.15 5.23
N VAL A 36 12.32 -4.23 4.80
CA VAL A 36 11.15 -4.03 5.64
C VAL A 36 10.40 -5.35 5.80
N LYS A 37 10.18 -5.78 7.03
CA LYS A 37 9.31 -6.91 7.36
C LYS A 37 7.88 -6.42 7.43
N VAL A 38 7.00 -6.98 6.62
CA VAL A 38 5.56 -6.68 6.68
C VAL A 38 5.00 -7.34 7.94
N GLU A 39 4.43 -6.54 8.83
CA GLU A 39 3.89 -7.03 10.11
C GLU A 39 2.44 -7.47 9.99
N ARG A 40 1.62 -6.62 9.37
CA ARG A 40 0.17 -6.80 9.21
C ARG A 40 -0.39 -5.77 8.25
N PHE A 41 -1.55 -6.07 7.68
CA PHE A 41 -2.24 -5.19 6.74
C PHE A 41 -3.76 -5.38 6.80
N ALA A 42 -4.48 -4.40 6.27
CA ALA A 42 -5.92 -4.48 6.09
C ALA A 42 -6.27 -5.30 4.84
N PHE A 43 -7.05 -6.36 5.03
CA PHE A 43 -7.65 -7.13 3.95
C PHE A 43 -9.14 -6.82 3.84
N THR A 44 -9.56 -6.29 2.69
CA THR A 44 -10.90 -5.76 2.47
C THR A 44 -11.33 -6.00 1.02
N THR A 45 -12.60 -5.74 0.70
CA THR A 45 -13.10 -5.78 -0.68
C THR A 45 -12.33 -4.86 -1.65
N ASN A 46 -11.69 -3.80 -1.15
CA ASN A 46 -10.88 -2.91 -2.00
C ASN A 46 -9.69 -3.63 -2.65
N ASN A 47 -9.18 -4.70 -2.01
CA ASN A 47 -8.11 -5.52 -2.58
C ASN A 47 -8.59 -6.30 -3.81
N ILE A 48 -9.89 -6.62 -3.91
CA ILE A 48 -10.48 -7.21 -5.13
C ILE A 48 -10.47 -6.18 -6.25
N THR A 49 -10.81 -4.92 -5.97
CA THR A 49 -10.70 -3.84 -6.98
C THR A 49 -9.28 -3.66 -7.48
N TYR A 50 -8.27 -3.75 -6.60
CA TYR A 50 -6.87 -3.71 -7.01
C TYR A 50 -6.50 -4.85 -7.95
N ALA A 51 -7.09 -6.03 -7.75
CA ALA A 51 -6.84 -7.17 -8.61
C ALA A 51 -7.58 -7.05 -9.95
N VAL A 52 -8.87 -6.76 -9.93
CA VAL A 52 -9.72 -6.69 -11.14
C VAL A 52 -9.32 -5.52 -12.04
N ALA A 53 -8.99 -4.37 -11.48
CA ALA A 53 -8.55 -3.19 -12.23
C ALA A 53 -7.01 -3.08 -12.32
N GLY A 54 -6.29 -4.17 -12.08
CA GLY A 54 -4.85 -4.13 -11.86
C GLY A 54 -4.02 -3.69 -13.07
N ASP A 55 -4.48 -3.94 -14.29
CA ASP A 55 -3.83 -3.45 -15.52
C ASP A 55 -4.19 -1.99 -15.80
N GLU A 56 -5.49 -1.63 -15.74
CA GLU A 56 -6.00 -0.28 -16.01
C GLU A 56 -5.42 0.76 -15.05
N LEU A 57 -5.38 0.43 -13.76
CA LEU A 57 -4.86 1.29 -12.70
C LEU A 57 -3.40 0.98 -12.34
N LYS A 58 -2.74 0.11 -13.13
CA LYS A 58 -1.32 -0.26 -13.03
C LYS A 58 -0.89 -0.91 -11.70
N TYR A 59 -1.82 -1.39 -10.88
CA TYR A 59 -1.51 -2.05 -9.61
C TYR A 59 -0.64 -3.31 -9.79
N TRP A 60 -0.76 -4.03 -10.91
CA TRP A 60 0.10 -5.20 -11.19
C TRP A 60 1.57 -4.88 -11.43
N GLN A 61 1.90 -3.62 -11.67
CA GLN A 61 3.27 -3.17 -11.89
C GLN A 61 3.96 -2.75 -10.59
N LEU A 62 3.16 -2.45 -9.55
CA LEU A 62 3.65 -1.93 -8.27
C LEU A 62 4.48 -2.93 -7.48
N PHE A 63 4.21 -4.23 -7.64
CA PHE A 63 4.95 -5.30 -6.99
C PHE A 63 5.18 -6.42 -8.00
N PRO A 64 6.42 -6.58 -8.53
CA PRO A 64 6.72 -7.58 -9.53
C PRO A 64 6.36 -9.00 -9.07
N ALA A 65 5.80 -9.79 -9.98
CA ALA A 65 5.42 -11.18 -9.76
C ALA A 65 5.74 -12.01 -11.02
N PRO A 66 5.83 -13.34 -10.91
CA PRO A 66 6.04 -14.22 -12.06
C PRO A 66 5.01 -13.99 -13.16
N LYS A 67 5.39 -14.26 -14.42
CA LYS A 67 4.50 -14.10 -15.58
C LYS A 67 3.15 -14.80 -15.35
N GLY A 68 2.05 -14.09 -15.61
CA GLY A 68 0.68 -14.57 -15.40
C GLY A 68 0.15 -14.38 -13.97
N PHE A 69 1.02 -14.02 -13.01
CA PHE A 69 0.65 -13.79 -11.62
C PHE A 69 0.79 -12.32 -11.24
N GLY A 70 0.05 -11.90 -10.22
CA GLY A 70 0.13 -10.58 -9.60
C GLY A 70 0.22 -10.70 -8.08
N ASN A 71 0.92 -9.74 -7.45
CA ASN A 71 0.92 -9.56 -6.01
C ASN A 71 -0.06 -8.42 -5.68
N ILE A 72 -1.13 -8.74 -4.96
CA ILE A 72 -2.17 -7.75 -4.66
C ILE A 72 -1.62 -6.78 -3.61
N PRO A 73 -1.65 -5.47 -3.87
CA PRO A 73 -1.17 -4.51 -2.88
C PRO A 73 -2.16 -4.34 -1.72
N VAL A 74 -1.64 -3.96 -0.56
CA VAL A 74 -2.37 -3.83 0.71
C VAL A 74 -1.88 -2.63 1.50
N TRP A 75 -2.79 -1.95 2.21
CA TRP A 75 -2.41 -0.92 3.19
C TRP A 75 -2.10 -1.55 4.53
N GLY A 76 -0.95 -1.24 5.10
CA GLY A 76 -0.50 -1.90 6.32
C GLY A 76 0.74 -1.31 6.94
N PHE A 77 1.37 -2.13 7.77
CA PHE A 77 2.52 -1.79 8.58
C PHE A 77 3.72 -2.67 8.25
N GLY A 78 4.90 -2.07 8.26
CA GLY A 78 6.16 -2.78 8.19
C GLY A 78 7.18 -2.24 9.17
N GLU A 79 8.06 -3.12 9.65
CA GLU A 79 9.22 -2.81 10.49
C GLU A 79 10.47 -2.84 9.63
N VAL A 80 11.29 -1.79 9.68
CA VAL A 80 12.62 -1.77 9.05
C VAL A 80 13.53 -2.71 9.84
N ILE A 81 13.86 -3.88 9.29
CA ILE A 81 14.71 -4.86 9.97
C ILE A 81 16.19 -4.71 9.60
N ALA A 82 16.48 -4.07 8.47
CA ALA A 82 17.83 -3.65 8.09
C ALA A 82 17.77 -2.39 7.23
N SER A 83 18.78 -1.53 7.36
CA SER A 83 18.85 -0.24 6.64
C SER A 83 20.30 0.09 6.27
N ARG A 84 20.50 0.55 5.03
CA ARG A 84 21.72 1.24 4.58
C ARG A 84 21.49 2.73 4.34
N HIS A 85 20.34 3.27 4.72
CA HIS A 85 20.03 4.69 4.58
C HIS A 85 20.35 5.44 5.89
N PRO A 86 21.19 6.49 5.89
CA PRO A 86 21.63 7.17 7.12
C PRO A 86 20.50 7.86 7.89
N GLY A 87 19.42 8.25 7.20
CA GLY A 87 18.24 8.88 7.78
C GLY A 87 17.13 7.94 8.29
N VAL A 88 17.31 6.63 8.16
CA VAL A 88 16.32 5.61 8.58
C VAL A 88 17.01 4.50 9.36
N ALA A 89 16.63 4.31 10.62
CA ALA A 89 17.18 3.29 11.48
C ALA A 89 16.41 1.96 11.39
N ALA A 90 17.08 0.85 11.71
CA ALA A 90 16.40 -0.40 12.00
C ALA A 90 15.50 -0.26 13.25
N GLY A 91 14.38 -0.98 13.27
CA GLY A 91 13.31 -0.88 14.25
C GLY A 91 12.28 0.21 13.94
N GLU A 92 12.50 1.04 12.90
CA GLU A 92 11.50 2.02 12.49
C GLU A 92 10.24 1.36 11.92
N ARG A 93 9.09 1.93 12.28
CA ARG A 93 7.79 1.43 11.85
C ARG A 93 7.19 2.33 10.78
N LEU A 94 6.85 1.72 9.66
CA LEU A 94 6.30 2.37 8.49
C LEU A 94 4.83 1.99 8.31
N PHE A 95 4.00 2.95 7.89
CA PHE A 95 2.64 2.72 7.40
C PHE A 95 2.56 3.13 5.94
N GLY A 96 2.05 2.25 5.08
CA GLY A 96 2.02 2.51 3.64
C GLY A 96 1.41 1.37 2.85
N TYR A 97 1.75 1.33 1.57
CA TYR A 97 1.25 0.35 0.61
C TYR A 97 2.29 -0.75 0.40
N PHE A 98 1.97 -1.96 0.81
CA PHE A 98 2.84 -3.14 0.82
C PHE A 98 2.31 -4.23 -0.13
N PRO A 99 3.15 -5.17 -0.57
CA PRO A 99 2.69 -6.41 -1.18
C PRO A 99 2.05 -7.33 -0.12
N MET A 100 1.22 -8.28 -0.54
CA MET A 100 0.87 -9.45 0.28
C MET A 100 2.07 -10.39 0.36
N ALA A 101 3.11 -9.95 1.05
CA ALA A 101 4.35 -10.69 1.25
C ALA A 101 4.87 -10.51 2.67
N THR A 102 5.84 -11.33 3.05
CA THR A 102 6.52 -11.21 4.35
C THR A 102 7.49 -10.04 4.43
N HIS A 103 8.06 -9.63 3.30
CA HIS A 103 9.08 -8.59 3.25
C HIS A 103 8.90 -7.71 2.02
N LEU A 104 9.42 -6.48 2.10
CA LEU A 104 9.54 -5.56 1.00
C LEU A 104 10.92 -4.91 1.05
N PHE A 105 11.56 -4.84 -0.12
CA PHE A 105 12.74 -4.03 -0.34
C PHE A 105 12.30 -2.63 -0.78
N ILE A 106 12.84 -1.58 -0.13
CA ILE A 106 12.53 -0.19 -0.46
C ILE A 106 13.83 0.54 -0.83
N GLU A 107 13.84 1.18 -1.98
CA GLU A 107 14.89 2.16 -2.35
C GLU A 107 14.49 3.51 -1.73
N ALA A 108 14.99 3.81 -0.53
CA ALA A 108 14.49 4.94 0.23
C ALA A 108 14.95 6.27 -0.38
N THR A 109 13.99 7.12 -0.71
CA THR A 109 14.18 8.46 -1.26
C THR A 109 13.30 9.46 -0.51
N ASP A 110 13.56 10.75 -0.68
CA ASP A 110 12.79 11.85 -0.06
C ASP A 110 12.57 11.67 1.46
N VAL A 111 13.59 11.16 2.16
CA VAL A 111 13.48 10.83 3.59
C VAL A 111 13.36 12.09 4.42
N SER A 112 12.26 12.18 5.16
CA SER A 112 11.96 13.25 6.11
C SER A 112 11.61 12.67 7.47
N LYS A 113 11.44 13.52 8.50
CA LYS A 113 10.97 13.08 9.82
C LYS A 113 9.60 12.41 9.81
N ARG A 114 8.76 12.66 8.80
CA ARG A 114 7.36 12.20 8.75
C ARG A 114 7.13 11.05 7.76
N ALA A 115 7.91 10.98 6.69
CA ALA A 115 7.70 10.03 5.62
C ALA A 115 8.98 9.77 4.82
N LEU A 116 8.94 8.71 4.02
CA LEU A 116 9.90 8.38 2.97
C LEU A 116 9.14 7.91 1.72
N ARG A 117 9.82 7.87 0.58
CA ARG A 117 9.32 7.26 -0.65
C ARG A 117 10.13 6.04 -1.06
N ASP A 118 9.47 5.13 -1.75
CA ASP A 118 10.09 4.04 -2.47
C ASP A 118 10.36 4.47 -3.92
N GLY A 119 11.65 4.70 -4.18
CA GLY A 119 12.20 5.24 -5.41
C GLY A 119 12.38 4.19 -6.51
N ALA A 120 12.11 2.90 -6.25
CA ALA A 120 12.27 1.87 -7.25
C ALA A 120 11.43 2.17 -8.51
N ALA A 121 12.00 1.99 -9.70
CA ALA A 121 11.41 2.46 -10.95
C ALA A 121 9.97 1.94 -11.19
N HIS A 122 9.70 0.67 -10.82
CA HIS A 122 8.38 0.05 -10.97
C HIS A 122 7.31 0.62 -10.01
N ARG A 123 7.72 1.36 -8.97
CA ARG A 123 6.84 2.00 -7.99
C ARG A 123 6.38 3.39 -8.42
N GLN A 124 7.05 3.99 -9.41
CA GLN A 124 6.78 5.34 -9.90
C GLN A 124 5.72 5.39 -11.00
N VAL A 125 5.14 4.25 -11.39
CA VAL A 125 4.19 4.14 -12.52
C VAL A 125 2.76 4.57 -12.18
N ALA A 126 2.45 4.72 -10.89
CA ALA A 126 1.14 5.09 -10.36
C ALA A 126 1.22 6.35 -9.46
N ALA A 127 0.08 6.78 -8.93
CA ALA A 127 0.01 7.94 -8.06
C ALA A 127 0.96 7.82 -6.85
N SER A 128 1.61 8.92 -6.49
CA SER A 128 2.69 8.94 -5.51
C SER A 128 2.28 8.54 -4.08
N VAL A 129 0.98 8.46 -3.81
CA VAL A 129 0.45 7.92 -2.56
C VAL A 129 0.80 6.44 -2.37
N TYR A 130 0.95 5.67 -3.46
CA TYR A 130 1.20 4.23 -3.43
C TYR A 130 2.66 3.86 -3.19
N ASN A 131 3.58 4.82 -3.28
CA ASN A 131 4.99 4.63 -2.95
C ASN A 131 5.47 5.53 -1.80
N THR A 132 4.56 6.17 -1.07
CA THR A 132 4.88 6.99 0.11
C THR A 132 4.58 6.21 1.40
N TYR A 133 5.52 6.21 2.33
CA TYR A 133 5.40 5.52 3.61
C TYR A 133 5.53 6.52 4.76
N ALA A 134 4.54 6.56 5.63
CA ALA A 134 4.55 7.36 6.84
C ALA A 134 5.41 6.68 7.92
N ARG A 135 6.24 7.45 8.62
CA ARG A 135 7.05 7.00 9.77
C ARG A 135 6.21 7.14 11.03
N VAL A 136 5.69 6.03 11.56
CA VAL A 136 4.62 6.03 12.56
C VAL A 136 5.04 5.47 13.92
N GLY A 137 6.33 5.15 14.11
CA GLY A 137 6.83 4.51 15.35
C GLY A 137 6.55 5.30 16.65
N HIS A 138 6.41 6.61 16.56
CA HIS A 138 6.14 7.50 17.71
C HIS A 138 4.71 8.04 17.74
N ASP A 139 3.82 7.55 16.88
CA ASP A 139 2.43 8.03 16.81
C ASP A 139 1.47 7.04 17.49
N ALA A 140 0.91 7.46 18.63
CA ALA A 140 -0.05 6.68 19.41
C ALA A 140 -1.35 6.36 18.64
N ALA A 141 -1.67 7.10 17.56
CA ALA A 141 -2.79 6.78 16.68
C ALA A 141 -2.56 5.48 15.88
N PHE A 142 -1.31 5.08 15.68
CA PHE A 142 -0.91 3.88 14.93
C PHE A 142 -0.50 2.70 15.84
N ALA A 143 -0.57 2.87 17.16
CA ALA A 143 -0.23 1.84 18.13
C ALA A 143 -1.38 0.84 18.35
N GLY A 144 -1.03 -0.45 18.49
CA GLY A 144 -1.98 -1.53 18.82
C GLY A 144 -3.23 -1.53 17.93
N ARG A 145 -4.41 -1.73 18.55
CA ARG A 145 -5.72 -1.75 17.88
C ARG A 145 -6.08 -0.44 17.16
N ARG A 146 -5.53 0.70 17.60
CA ARG A 146 -5.78 1.98 16.91
C ARG A 146 -5.10 1.98 15.53
N GLY A 147 -3.89 1.41 15.44
CA GLY A 147 -3.23 1.19 14.17
C GLY A 147 -4.01 0.29 13.22
N ASP A 148 -4.67 -0.76 13.74
CA ASP A 148 -5.49 -1.64 12.91
C ASP A 148 -6.66 -0.88 12.29
N HIS A 149 -7.28 0.03 13.05
CA HIS A 149 -8.29 0.95 12.50
C HIS A 149 -7.70 1.92 11.48
N GLN A 150 -6.47 2.42 11.66
CA GLN A 150 -5.82 3.26 10.65
C GLN A 150 -5.67 2.51 9.33
N ALA A 151 -5.19 1.27 9.34
CA ALA A 151 -5.04 0.47 8.12
C ALA A 151 -6.39 0.20 7.44
N LEU A 152 -7.44 -0.06 8.22
CA LEU A 152 -8.78 -0.35 7.69
C LEU A 152 -9.50 0.88 7.14
N LEU A 153 -9.41 2.02 7.83
CA LEU A 153 -10.26 3.19 7.57
C LEU A 153 -9.55 4.28 6.77
N ARG A 154 -8.30 4.60 7.14
CA ARG A 154 -7.60 5.80 6.65
C ARG A 154 -7.52 5.86 5.12
N PRO A 155 -7.12 4.81 4.40
CA PRO A 155 -7.02 4.88 2.94
C PRO A 155 -8.38 5.11 2.25
N LEU A 156 -9.45 4.52 2.79
CA LEU A 156 -10.78 4.59 2.16
C LEU A 156 -11.51 5.90 2.51
N PHE A 157 -11.25 6.47 3.68
CA PHE A 157 -11.73 7.81 4.01
C PHE A 157 -10.95 8.87 3.23
N MET A 158 -9.64 8.70 3.02
CA MET A 158 -8.90 9.58 2.11
C MET A 158 -9.47 9.52 0.68
N LEU A 159 -9.82 8.32 0.20
CA LEU A 159 -10.48 8.17 -1.10
C LEU A 159 -11.84 8.88 -1.13
N SER A 160 -12.61 8.90 -0.04
CA SER A 160 -13.90 9.62 -0.05
C SER A 160 -13.74 11.12 -0.26
N PHE A 161 -12.72 11.75 0.35
CA PHE A 161 -12.39 13.15 0.05
C PHE A 161 -12.02 13.35 -1.42
N MET A 162 -11.26 12.43 -2.02
CA MET A 162 -10.91 12.53 -3.45
C MET A 162 -12.12 12.41 -4.36
N VAL A 163 -13.11 11.57 -3.99
CA VAL A 163 -14.35 11.44 -4.76
C VAL A 163 -15.21 12.69 -4.63
N ASP A 164 -15.34 13.23 -3.41
CA ASP A 164 -16.06 14.49 -3.16
C ASP A 164 -15.47 15.65 -3.96
N ASP A 165 -14.15 15.82 -3.86
CA ASP A 165 -13.40 16.84 -4.60
C ASP A 165 -13.56 16.67 -6.11
N HIS A 166 -13.45 15.43 -6.62
CA HIS A 166 -13.65 15.16 -8.04
C HIS A 166 -15.06 15.52 -8.53
N LEU A 167 -16.11 15.25 -7.74
CA LEU A 167 -17.48 15.63 -8.08
C LEU A 167 -17.63 17.16 -8.09
N ALA A 168 -17.10 17.84 -7.06
CA ALA A 168 -17.16 19.30 -6.96
C ALA A 168 -16.40 20.00 -8.10
N GLU A 169 -15.18 19.55 -8.42
CA GLU A 169 -14.35 20.10 -9.50
C GLU A 169 -15.00 19.97 -10.88
N ASN A 170 -15.91 19.01 -11.05
CA ASN A 170 -16.60 18.75 -12.31
C ASN A 170 -18.06 19.25 -12.30
N ASP A 171 -18.42 20.17 -11.39
CA ASP A 171 -19.78 20.70 -11.23
C ASP A 171 -20.85 19.59 -11.15
N PHE A 172 -20.51 18.49 -10.46
CA PHE A 172 -21.30 17.27 -10.34
C PHE A 172 -21.73 16.68 -11.71
N PHE A 173 -21.00 17.00 -12.78
CA PHE A 173 -21.35 16.68 -14.16
C PHE A 173 -22.77 17.14 -14.54
N GLY A 174 -23.26 18.23 -13.93
CA GLY A 174 -24.61 18.75 -14.10
C GLY A 174 -25.70 18.01 -13.32
N ALA A 175 -25.34 17.04 -12.48
CA ALA A 175 -26.28 16.33 -11.62
C ALA A 175 -26.67 17.17 -10.39
N GLN A 176 -27.92 17.02 -9.94
CA GLN A 176 -28.40 17.63 -8.69
C GLN A 176 -28.41 16.66 -7.51
N THR A 177 -28.15 15.37 -7.76
CA THR A 177 -28.22 14.32 -6.74
C THR A 177 -27.24 13.22 -7.09
N ALA A 178 -26.38 12.86 -6.13
CA ALA A 178 -25.53 11.69 -6.19
C ALA A 178 -26.15 10.55 -5.36
N ILE A 179 -26.17 9.33 -5.91
CA ILE A 179 -26.67 8.14 -5.21
C ILE A 179 -25.49 7.25 -4.84
N LEU A 180 -25.30 7.03 -3.54
CA LEU A 180 -24.27 6.12 -3.02
C LEU A 180 -24.87 4.73 -2.83
N SER A 181 -24.62 3.84 -3.79
CA SER A 181 -25.26 2.50 -3.84
C SER A 181 -24.68 1.49 -2.84
N SER A 182 -23.47 1.73 -2.31
CA SER A 182 -22.77 0.79 -1.43
C SER A 182 -22.61 1.34 -0.01
N ALA A 183 -23.71 1.48 0.73
CA ALA A 183 -23.71 2.09 2.07
C ALA A 183 -22.83 1.38 3.11
N SER A 184 -22.46 0.11 2.88
CA SER A 184 -21.52 -0.64 3.74
C SER A 184 -20.05 -0.43 3.36
N SER A 185 -19.76 0.22 2.23
CA SER A 185 -18.40 0.58 1.85
C SER A 185 -17.88 1.73 2.71
N LYS A 186 -16.66 1.58 3.24
CA LYS A 186 -16.03 2.63 4.06
C LYS A 186 -15.85 3.94 3.27
N THR A 187 -15.60 3.85 1.96
CA THR A 187 -15.51 5.02 1.08
C THR A 187 -16.87 5.71 0.94
N ALA A 188 -17.96 4.95 0.73
CA ALA A 188 -19.30 5.52 0.62
C ALA A 188 -19.76 6.12 1.96
N PHE A 189 -19.44 5.47 3.09
CA PHE A 189 -19.71 6.00 4.42
C PHE A 189 -18.96 7.32 4.67
N GLY A 190 -17.68 7.39 4.28
CA GLY A 190 -16.90 8.62 4.34
C GLY A 190 -17.49 9.73 3.46
N LEU A 191 -17.87 9.39 2.22
CA LEU A 191 -18.40 10.34 1.24
C LEU A 191 -19.78 10.87 1.64
N ALA A 192 -20.63 10.04 2.25
CA ALA A 192 -21.94 10.45 2.73
C ALA A 192 -21.87 11.50 3.86
N HIS A 193 -20.71 11.68 4.48
CA HIS A 193 -20.49 12.66 5.55
C HIS A 193 -19.94 14.00 5.05
N LEU A 194 -19.39 14.04 3.83
CA LEU A 194 -18.85 15.24 3.20
C LEU A 194 -19.99 16.01 2.51
#